data_AF-A0A0C3ACZ7-F1
#
_entry.id   AF-A0A0C3ACZ7-F1
#
_cell.length_a   1.000
_cell.length_b   1.000
_cell.length_c   1.000
_cell.angle_alpha   90.00
_cell.angle_beta   90.00
_cell.angle_gamma   90.00
#
_symmetry.space_group_name_H-M   'P 1'
#
loop_
_entity.id
_entity.type
_entity.pdbx_description
1 polymer ?
#
loop_
_entity_poly.entity_id
_entity_poly.type
_entity_poly.pdbx_seq_one_letter_code
_entity_poly.pdbx_strand_id
1 'polypeptide(L)'
;MEDIVVRSECVSKETNAWLFVAAQHPNASGQFIHYTSPRLRRKEKEDTKEIVQQFHATVNSLMNARRKDALEMGRALENSRHELAQKEDEVRKQVDEIRKKDALLAKYKDMLGIDKQ
;
A
#
# COMPACT_ATOMS: atom_id res chain seq x y z
N MET A 1 1.31 -32.13 -0.95
CA MET A 1 1.26 -31.16 0.17
C MET A 1 -0.13 -31.27 0.76
N GLU A 2 -0.29 -31.76 1.99
CA GLU A 2 -1.62 -31.97 2.58
C GLU A 2 -2.33 -30.64 2.80
N ASP A 3 -3.65 -30.64 2.54
CA ASP A 3 -4.53 -29.49 2.73
C ASP A 3 -4.58 -29.09 4.22
N ILE A 4 -4.50 -27.78 4.50
CA ILE A 4 -4.56 -27.22 5.86
C ILE A 4 -5.84 -27.61 6.60
N VAL A 5 -6.94 -27.81 5.87
CA VAL A 5 -8.22 -28.27 6.43
C VAL A 5 -8.09 -29.70 6.96
N VAL A 6 -7.42 -30.58 6.20
CA VAL A 6 -7.21 -31.99 6.59
C VAL A 6 -6.34 -32.07 7.84
N ARG A 7 -5.27 -31.28 7.90
CA ARG A 7 -4.43 -31.19 9.11
C ARG A 7 -5.20 -30.68 10.33
N SER A 8 -6.03 -29.66 10.14
CA SER A 8 -6.88 -29.13 11.21
C SER A 8 -7.89 -30.17 11.69
N GLU A 9 -8.39 -31.01 10.78
CA GLU A 9 -9.24 -32.14 11.13
C GLU A 9 -8.50 -33.20 11.95
N CYS A 10 -7.28 -33.59 11.56
CA CYS A 10 -6.44 -34.52 12.31
C CYS A 10 -6.16 -34.02 13.74
N VAL A 11 -5.69 -32.78 13.88
CA VAL A 11 -5.42 -32.17 15.19
C VAL A 11 -6.68 -32.16 16.05
N SER A 12 -7.82 -31.79 15.47
CA SER A 12 -9.09 -31.78 16.19
C SER A 12 -9.54 -33.16 16.66
N LYS A 13 -9.25 -34.22 15.90
CA LYS A 13 -9.59 -35.60 16.26
C LYS A 13 -8.65 -36.15 17.33
N GLU A 14 -7.35 -35.95 17.15
CA GLU A 14 -6.31 -36.44 18.06
C GLU A 14 -6.40 -35.79 19.45
N THR A 15 -6.59 -34.47 19.48
CA THR A 15 -6.64 -33.71 20.74
C THR A 15 -8.04 -33.62 21.33
N ASN A 16 -9.07 -33.99 20.56
CA ASN A 16 -10.47 -33.84 20.93
C ASN A 16 -10.88 -32.39 21.28
N ALA A 17 -10.12 -31.40 20.78
CA ALA A 17 -10.27 -29.99 21.11
C ALA A 17 -11.40 -29.28 20.34
N TRP A 18 -11.83 -28.13 20.87
CA TRP A 18 -12.58 -27.14 20.10
C TRP A 18 -11.60 -26.35 19.24
N LEU A 19 -11.74 -26.45 17.92
CA LEU A 19 -10.81 -25.85 16.98
C LEU A 19 -11.57 -25.05 15.94
N PHE A 20 -11.08 -23.84 15.69
CA PHE A 20 -11.52 -22.96 14.62
C PHE A 20 -10.28 -22.45 13.89
N VAL A 21 -10.25 -22.61 12.58
CA VAL A 21 -9.16 -22.13 11.71
C VAL A 21 -9.80 -21.35 10.59
N ALA A 22 -9.34 -20.13 10.34
CA ALA A 22 -9.78 -19.33 9.20
C ALA A 22 -8.60 -18.59 8.59
N ALA A 23 -8.57 -18.53 7.26
CA ALA A 23 -7.53 -17.84 6.52
C ALA A 23 -8.11 -17.25 5.22
N GLN A 24 -7.70 -16.02 4.91
CA GLN A 24 -7.92 -15.37 3.62
C GLN A 24 -6.59 -14.78 3.15
N HIS A 25 -6.23 -15.05 1.90
CA HIS A 25 -5.07 -14.40 1.31
C HIS A 25 -5.42 -12.97 0.88
N PRO A 26 -4.59 -11.95 1.16
CA PRO A 26 -4.89 -10.54 0.88
C PRO A 26 -5.19 -10.21 -0.60
N ASN A 27 -4.68 -11.03 -1.52
CA ASN A 27 -4.86 -10.86 -2.96
C ASN A 27 -5.78 -11.91 -3.59
N ALA A 28 -6.30 -12.85 -2.80
CA ALA A 28 -7.25 -13.82 -3.33
C ALA A 28 -8.62 -13.13 -3.48
N SER A 29 -9.15 -13.14 -4.70
CA SER A 29 -10.55 -12.81 -4.98
C SER A 29 -11.53 -13.95 -4.64
N GLY A 30 -10.98 -15.11 -4.24
CA GLY A 30 -11.74 -16.31 -3.89
C GLY A 30 -12.26 -16.34 -2.46
N GLN A 31 -13.07 -17.37 -2.17
CA GLN A 31 -13.67 -17.62 -0.85
C GLN A 31 -12.60 -17.86 0.23
N PHE A 32 -12.84 -17.35 1.42
CA PHE A 32 -12.01 -17.60 2.59
C PHE A 32 -12.13 -19.05 3.05
N ILE A 33 -10.98 -19.63 3.39
CA ILE A 33 -10.89 -21.02 3.83
C ILE A 33 -11.12 -21.02 5.33
N HIS A 34 -12.05 -21.86 5.80
CA HIS A 34 -12.23 -22.08 7.22
C HIS A 34 -12.50 -23.55 7.54
N TYR A 35 -12.10 -23.93 8.75
CA TYR A 35 -12.38 -25.21 9.36
C TYR A 35 -12.93 -24.98 10.77
N THR A 36 -13.94 -25.76 11.13
CA THR A 36 -14.52 -25.77 12.48
C THR A 36 -14.61 -27.21 12.94
N SER A 37 -14.16 -27.51 14.16
CA SER A 37 -14.22 -28.87 14.68
C SER A 37 -15.65 -29.41 14.80
N PRO A 38 -15.87 -30.72 14.61
CA PRO A 38 -17.18 -31.35 14.78
C PRO A 38 -17.80 -31.15 16.18
N ARG A 39 -16.97 -30.97 17.23
CA ARG A 39 -17.47 -30.69 18.58
C ARG A 39 -18.02 -29.28 18.69
N LEU A 40 -17.30 -28.30 18.12
CA LEU A 40 -17.69 -26.91 18.16
C LEU A 40 -18.97 -26.69 17.33
N ARG A 41 -19.04 -27.28 16.13
CA ARG A 41 -20.25 -27.25 15.28
C ARG A 41 -21.50 -27.86 15.93
N ARG A 42 -21.32 -28.84 16.81
CA ARG A 42 -22.44 -29.53 17.49
C ARG A 42 -22.94 -28.77 18.72
N LYS A 43 -22.04 -28.12 19.45
CA LYS A 43 -22.39 -27.42 20.68
C LYS A 43 -22.90 -26.01 20.41
N GLU A 44 -22.16 -25.23 19.62
CA GLU A 44 -22.41 -23.79 19.47
C GLU A 44 -22.37 -23.38 17.99
N LYS A 45 -23.36 -23.84 17.23
CA LYS A 45 -23.40 -23.62 15.78
C LYS A 45 -23.60 -22.14 15.42
N GLU A 46 -24.49 -21.44 16.12
CA GLU A 46 -24.84 -20.06 15.78
C GLU A 46 -23.70 -19.10 16.12
N ASP A 47 -23.11 -19.23 17.31
CA ASP A 47 -21.94 -18.43 17.71
C ASP A 47 -20.74 -18.66 16.78
N THR A 48 -20.51 -19.91 16.37
CA THR A 48 -19.45 -20.22 15.40
C THR A 48 -19.71 -19.50 14.07
N LYS A 49 -20.96 -19.47 13.61
CA LYS A 49 -21.35 -18.78 12.38
C LYS A 49 -21.14 -17.27 12.51
N GLU A 50 -21.41 -16.70 13.68
CA GLU A 50 -21.13 -15.30 13.96
C GLU A 50 -19.62 -15.02 13.91
N ILE A 51 -18.78 -15.85 14.54
CA ILE A 51 -17.32 -15.73 14.48
C ILE A 51 -16.83 -15.72 13.03
N VAL A 52 -17.36 -16.63 12.20
CA VAL A 52 -17.03 -16.70 10.77
C VAL A 52 -17.41 -15.40 10.04
N GLN A 53 -18.60 -14.86 10.30
CA GLN A 53 -19.07 -13.63 9.69
C GLN A 53 -18.25 -12.42 10.13
N GLN A 54 -17.93 -12.31 11.42
CA GLN A 54 -17.09 -11.25 11.97
C GLN A 54 -15.66 -11.30 11.39
N PHE A 55 -15.10 -12.50 11.26
CA PHE A 55 -13.79 -12.68 10.61
C PHE A 55 -13.84 -12.21 9.15
N HIS A 56 -14.87 -12.61 8.40
CA HIS A 56 -15.06 -12.17 7.02
C HIS A 56 -15.15 -10.64 6.92
N ALA A 57 -15.98 -10.01 7.75
CA ALA A 57 -16.12 -8.55 7.78
C ALA A 57 -14.79 -7.84 8.10
N THR A 58 -14.04 -8.36 9.07
CA THR A 58 -12.72 -7.83 9.45
C THR A 58 -11.74 -7.88 8.29
N VAL A 59 -11.65 -9.01 7.59
CA VAL A 59 -10.75 -9.16 6.45
C VAL A 59 -11.13 -8.25 5.30
N ASN A 60 -12.44 -8.12 4.99
CA ASN A 60 -12.89 -7.20 3.96
C ASN A 60 -12.55 -5.74 4.31
N SER A 61 -12.71 -5.36 5.58
CA SER A 61 -12.30 -4.04 6.05
C SER A 61 -10.81 -3.79 5.83
N LEU A 62 -9.95 -4.77 6.18
CA LEU A 62 -8.51 -4.69 5.95
C LEU A 62 -8.16 -4.57 4.45
N MET A 63 -8.81 -5.36 3.59
CA MET A 63 -8.60 -5.28 2.14
C MET A 63 -9.01 -3.91 1.58
N ASN A 64 -10.14 -3.37 2.05
CA ASN A 64 -10.62 -2.07 1.62
C ASN A 64 -9.73 -0.92 2.12
N ALA A 65 -9.27 -0.98 3.38
CA ALA A 65 -8.30 -0.03 3.92
C ALA A 65 -7.01 -0.03 3.08
N ARG A 66 -6.45 -1.21 2.79
CA ARG A 66 -5.25 -1.33 1.95
C ARG A 66 -5.44 -0.74 0.54
N ARG A 67 -6.61 -0.94 -0.06
CA ARG A 67 -6.93 -0.34 -1.37
C ARG A 67 -7.01 1.19 -1.27
N LYS A 68 -7.59 1.71 -0.19
CA LYS A 68 -7.68 3.15 0.06
C LYS A 68 -6.28 3.76 0.23
N ASP A 69 -5.44 3.14 1.06
CA ASP A 69 -4.07 3.60 1.28
C ASP A 69 -3.25 3.59 -0.01
N ALA A 70 -3.39 2.54 -0.83
CA ALA A 70 -2.72 2.46 -2.13
C ALA A 70 -3.17 3.58 -3.08
N LEU A 71 -4.46 3.94 -3.08
CA LEU A 71 -4.98 5.06 -3.86
C LEU A 71 -4.47 6.41 -3.35
N GLU A 72 -4.44 6.61 -2.03
CA GLU A 72 -3.91 7.83 -1.42
C GLU A 72 -2.43 8.01 -1.71
N MET A 73 -1.63 6.94 -1.58
CA MET A 73 -0.21 6.94 -1.97
C MET A 73 -0.03 7.23 -3.47
N GLY A 74 -0.90 6.67 -4.33
CA GLY A 74 -0.90 6.96 -5.76
C GLY A 74 -1.12 8.44 -6.06
N ARG A 75 -2.10 9.07 -5.39
CA ARG A 75 -2.36 10.50 -5.51
C ARG A 75 -1.22 11.36 -4.98
N ALA A 76 -0.64 10.99 -3.83
CA ALA A 76 0.50 11.71 -3.26
C ALA A 76 1.72 11.68 -4.19
N LEU A 77 1.97 10.54 -4.85
CA LEU A 77 3.04 10.40 -5.84
C LEU A 77 2.78 11.27 -7.08
N GLU A 78 1.54 11.30 -7.57
CA GLU A 78 1.16 12.14 -8.71
C GLU A 78 1.35 13.64 -8.41
N ASN A 79 0.89 14.08 -7.24
CA ASN A 79 1.09 15.46 -6.78
C ASN A 79 2.58 15.80 -6.66
N SER A 80 3.37 14.91 -6.06
CA SER A 80 4.82 15.12 -5.91
C SER A 80 5.53 15.22 -7.26
N ARG A 81 5.11 14.42 -8.26
CA ARG A 81 5.63 14.51 -9.63
C ARG A 81 5.25 15.82 -10.29
N HIS A 82 4.04 16.31 -10.07
CA HIS A 82 3.61 17.60 -10.60
C HIS A 82 4.41 18.76 -10.00
N GLU A 83 4.60 18.76 -8.68
CA GLU A 83 5.44 19.77 -8.00
C GLU A 83 6.89 19.73 -8.47
N LEU A 84 7.45 18.54 -8.67
CA LEU A 84 8.80 18.40 -9.21
C LEU A 84 8.91 19.00 -10.61
N ALA A 85 7.97 18.69 -11.50
CA ALA A 85 7.95 19.24 -12.85
C ALA A 85 7.83 20.78 -12.85
N GLN A 86 7.01 21.35 -11.97
CA GLN A 86 6.90 22.80 -11.82
C GLN A 86 8.22 23.43 -11.35
N LYS A 87 8.86 22.84 -10.33
CA LYS A 87 10.15 23.32 -9.82
C LYS A 87 11.25 23.18 -10.87
N GLU A 88 11.28 22.10 -11.64
CA GLU A 88 12.23 21.92 -12.74
C GLU A 88 12.07 23.00 -13.82
N ASP A 89 10.84 23.33 -14.20
CA ASP A 89 10.57 24.42 -15.15
C ASP A 89 10.95 25.79 -14.58
N GLU A 90 10.76 26.01 -13.28
CA GLU A 90 11.17 27.26 -12.62
C GLU A 90 12.69 27.40 -12.53
N VAL A 91 13.40 26.33 -12.16
CA VAL A 91 14.87 26.28 -12.22
C VAL A 91 15.35 26.56 -13.64
N ARG A 92 14.71 25.99 -14.67
CA ARG A 92 15.08 26.25 -16.07
C ARG A 92 14.95 27.73 -16.43
N LYS A 93 13.86 28.39 -16.03
CA LYS A 93 13.67 29.83 -16.26
C LYS A 93 14.72 30.67 -15.53
N GLN A 94 15.03 30.33 -14.28
CA GLN A 94 16.06 31.04 -13.52
C GLN A 94 17.45 30.89 -14.14
N VAL A 95 17.80 29.69 -14.63
CA VAL A 95 19.07 29.46 -15.35
C VAL A 95 19.15 30.34 -16.61
N ASP A 96 18.07 30.44 -17.37
CA ASP A 96 18.02 31.30 -18.57
C ASP A 96 18.15 32.79 -18.21
N GLU A 97 17.55 33.23 -17.10
CA GLU A 97 17.72 34.61 -16.61
C GLU A 97 19.14 34.90 -16.15
N ILE A 98 19.76 33.97 -15.41
CA ILE A 98 21.16 34.10 -14.98
C ILE A 98 22.06 34.22 -16.20
N ARG A 99 21.89 33.35 -17.20
CA ARG A 99 22.64 33.43 -18.47
C ARG A 99 22.51 34.79 -19.17
N LYS A 100 21.31 35.35 -19.20
CA LYS A 100 21.08 36.69 -19.79
C LYS A 100 21.79 37.79 -18.98
N LYS A 101 21.71 37.73 -17.65
CA LYS A 101 22.38 38.69 -16.76
C LYS A 101 23.91 38.59 -16.87
N ASP A 102 24.46 37.39 -16.93
CA ASP A 102 25.90 37.16 -17.11
C ASP A 102 26.40 37.72 -18.45
N ALA A 103 25.63 37.54 -19.53
CA ALA A 103 25.97 38.11 -20.85
C ALA A 103 25.95 39.65 -20.85
N LEU A 104 25.01 40.27 -20.11
CA LEU A 104 24.96 41.71 -19.91
C LEU A 104 26.16 42.20 -19.09
N LEU A 105 26.48 41.52 -17.98
CA LEU A 105 27.64 41.83 -17.15
C LEU A 105 28.95 41.74 -17.94
N ALA A 106 29.12 40.70 -18.78
CA ALA A 106 30.28 40.57 -19.66
C ALA A 106 30.40 41.78 -20.61
N LYS A 107 29.30 42.18 -21.26
CA LYS A 107 29.28 43.39 -22.12
C LYS A 107 29.64 44.66 -21.37
N TYR A 108 29.13 44.84 -20.14
CA TYR A 108 29.46 46.01 -19.32
C TYR A 108 30.93 46.00 -18.87
N LYS A 109 31.48 44.83 -18.53
CA LYS A 109 32.91 44.68 -18.19
C LYS A 109 33.81 45.04 -19.37
N ASP A 110 33.49 44.57 -20.58
CA ASP A 110 34.21 44.90 -21.81
C ASP A 110 34.18 46.41 -22.08
N MET A 111 33.01 47.04 -21.93
CA MET A 111 32.83 48.48 -22.19
C MET A 111 33.55 49.37 -21.17
N LEU A 112 33.61 48.95 -19.91
CA LEU A 112 34.28 49.69 -18.83
C LEU A 112 35.78 49.36 -18.71
N GLY A 113 36.30 48.42 -19.51
CA GLY A 113 37.72 48.06 -19.53
C GLY A 113 38.21 47.40 -18.24
N ILE A 114 37.30 46.80 -17.45
CA ILE A 114 37.61 46.26 -16.12
C ILE A 114 38.37 44.92 -16.19
N ASP A 115 38.45 44.27 -17.36
CA ASP A 115 39.20 43.02 -17.58
C ASP A 115 40.68 43.23 -18.00
N LYS A 116 41.28 44.38 -17.67
CA LYS A 116 42.75 44.54 -17.73
C LYS A 116 43.34 44.78 -16.35
N GLN A 117 43.45 43.70 -15.58
CA GLN A 117 44.60 43.47 -14.69
C GLN A 117 44.81 41.97 -14.46
#